data_AF-A0A160PS55-F1
#
_entry.id   AF-A0A160PS55-F1
#
_cell.length_a   1.000
_cell.length_b   1.000
_cell.length_c   1.000
_cell.angle_alpha   90.00
_cell.angle_beta   90.00
_cell.angle_gamma   90.00
#
_symmetry.space_group_name_H-M   'P 1'
#
loop_
_entity.id
_entity.type
_entity.pdbx_description
1 polymer ?
#
loop_
_entity_poly.entity_id
_entity_poly.type
_entity_poly.pdbx_seq_one_letter_code
_entity_poly.pdbx_strand_id
1 'polypeptide(L)' 'MKNISFGLDTFGDNAIDLEGNPVSPAQTIRNIIDEAKMAEKVGVDIIGIGEHHREEYAVSAP' A
#
# COMPACT_ATOMS: atom_id res chain seq x y z
N MET A 1 -11.96 26.14 13.58
CA MET A 1 -10.83 25.21 13.80
C MET A 1 -10.42 24.65 12.44
N LYS A 2 -9.13 24.50 12.15
CA LYS A 2 -8.70 23.78 10.94
C LYS A 2 -8.94 22.28 11.18
N ASN A 3 -9.62 21.59 10.27
CA ASN A 3 -9.57 20.13 10.24
C ASN A 3 -8.16 19.73 9.77
N ILE A 4 -7.51 18.89 10.57
CA ILE A 4 -6.24 18.26 10.22
C ILE A 4 -6.59 16.92 9.60
N SER A 5 -5.98 16.60 8.45
CA SER A 5 -6.09 15.29 7.83
C SER A 5 -4.77 14.55 7.94
N PHE A 6 -4.85 13.25 8.18
CA PHE A 6 -3.72 12.33 8.20
C PHE A 6 -3.85 11.34 7.05
N GLY A 7 -2.77 11.14 6.31
CA GLY A 7 -2.72 10.21 5.17
C GLY A 7 -1.55 9.25 5.30
N LEU A 8 -1.67 8.13 4.59
CA LEU A 8 -0.62 7.15 4.35
C LEU A 8 -0.40 7.04 2.84
N ASP A 9 0.81 6.71 2.41
CA ASP A 9 1.14 6.48 1.00
C ASP A 9 2.06 5.27 0.82
N THR A 10 1.98 4.67 -0.36
CA THR A 10 2.83 3.56 -0.79
C THR A 10 3.02 3.57 -2.30
N PHE A 11 4.16 3.05 -2.77
CA PHE A 11 4.37 2.74 -4.19
C PHE A 11 4.03 1.29 -4.54
N GLY A 12 3.60 0.50 -3.54
CA GLY A 12 3.24 -0.89 -3.73
C GLY A 12 4.43 -1.77 -4.10
N ASP A 13 5.56 -1.58 -3.44
CA ASP A 13 6.76 -2.44 -3.52
C ASP A 13 6.40 -3.91 -3.32
N ASN A 14 7.08 -4.83 -4.01
CA ASN A 14 6.94 -6.26 -3.77
C ASN A 14 7.28 -6.57 -2.31
N ALA A 15 6.25 -6.96 -1.54
CA ALA A 15 6.39 -7.15 -0.12
C ALA A 15 7.29 -8.35 0.22
N ILE A 16 7.85 -8.29 1.42
CA ILE A 16 8.50 -9.41 2.10
C ILE A 16 7.72 -9.70 3.38
N ASP A 17 7.57 -10.98 3.70
CA ASP A 17 6.93 -11.38 4.95
C ASP A 17 7.86 -11.16 6.16
N LEU A 18 7.36 -11.48 7.35
CA LEU A 18 8.10 -11.33 8.61
C LEU A 18 9.30 -12.27 8.73
N GLU A 19 9.36 -13.31 7.89
CA GLU A 19 10.45 -14.28 7.83
C GLU A 19 11.48 -13.90 6.75
N GLY A 20 11.21 -12.85 5.99
CA GLY A 20 12.04 -12.34 4.92
C GLY A 20 11.80 -12.99 3.55
N ASN A 21 10.74 -13.80 3.39
CA ASN A 21 10.43 -14.41 2.11
C ASN A 21 9.68 -13.43 1.20
N PRO A 22 9.94 -13.45 -0.12
CA PRO A 22 9.18 -12.65 -1.08
C PRO A 22 7.70 -13.02 -1.10
N VAL A 23 6.84 -11.99 -1.10
CA VAL A 23 5.40 -12.11 -1.32
C VAL A 23 5.11 -11.87 -2.80
N SER A 24 4.22 -12.69 -3.38
CA SER A 24 3.85 -12.52 -4.79
C SER A 24 3.22 -11.13 -5.04
N PRO A 25 3.41 -10.51 -6.22
CA PRO A 25 2.80 -9.21 -6.54
C PRO A 25 1.27 -9.18 -6.35
N ALA A 26 0.59 -10.26 -6.73
CA ALA A 26 -0.86 -10.38 -6.54
C ALA A 26 -1.26 -10.39 -5.06
N GLN A 27 -0.43 -10.97 -4.19
CA GLN A 27 -0.66 -10.96 -2.76
C GLN A 27 -0.29 -9.60 -2.14
N THR A 28 0.78 -8.94 -2.60
CA THR A 28 1.10 -7.56 -2.24
C THR A 28 -0.09 -6.64 -2.50
N ILE A 29 -0.72 -6.72 -3.67
CA ILE A 29 -1.92 -5.93 -3.99
C ILE A 29 -3.06 -6.23 -3.01
N ARG A 30 -3.30 -7.50 -2.67
CA ARG A 30 -4.32 -7.88 -1.66
C ARG A 30 -4.00 -7.33 -0.28
N ASN A 31 -2.72 -7.31 0.12
CA ASN A 31 -2.28 -6.72 1.38
C ASN A 31 -2.53 -5.20 1.40
N ILE A 32 -2.22 -4.48 0.31
CA ILE A 32 -2.52 -3.04 0.17
C ILE A 32 -4.03 -2.77 0.33
N ILE A 33 -4.89 -3.64 -0.20
CA ILE A 33 -6.34 -3.54 -0.01
C ILE A 33 -6.71 -3.71 1.47
N ASP A 34 -6.10 -4.67 2.17
CA ASP A 34 -6.35 -4.90 3.59
C ASP A 34 -5.79 -3.76 4.47
N GLU A 35 -4.67 -3.14 4.09
CA GLU A 35 -4.14 -1.92 4.69
C GLU A 35 -5.10 -0.75 4.50
N ALA A 36 -5.69 -0.58 3.31
CA ALA A 36 -6.69 0.45 3.05
C ALA A 36 -7.97 0.26 3.89
N LYS A 37 -8.46 -0.97 4.03
CA LYS A 37 -9.58 -1.27 4.94
C LYS A 37 -9.23 -0.96 6.40
N MET A 38 -7.99 -1.23 6.81
CA MET A 38 -7.54 -0.93 8.17
C MET A 38 -7.41 0.58 8.40
N ALA A 39 -6.89 1.32 7.41
CA ALA A 39 -6.80 2.77 7.42
C ALA A 39 -8.19 3.41 7.60
N GLU A 40 -9.18 2.95 6.84
CA GLU A 40 -10.59 3.36 7.01
C GLU A 40 -11.09 3.06 8.43
N LYS A 41 -10.86 1.85 8.94
CA LYS A 41 -11.32 1.42 10.27
C LYS A 41 -10.75 2.28 11.41
N VAL A 42 -9.52 2.77 11.28
CA VAL A 42 -8.85 3.57 12.32
C VAL A 42 -8.95 5.08 12.10
N GLY A 43 -9.64 5.52 11.04
CA GLY A 43 -9.90 6.93 10.77
C GLY A 43 -8.75 7.69 10.10
N VAL A 44 -7.91 7.00 9.32
CA VAL A 44 -6.98 7.67 8.39
C VAL A 44 -7.77 8.21 7.20
N ASP A 45 -7.55 9.47 6.84
CA ASP A 45 -8.36 10.17 5.85
C ASP A 45 -8.01 9.75 4.41
N ILE A 46 -6.77 9.35 4.15
CA ILE A 46 -6.23 9.16 2.80
C ILE A 46 -5.28 7.95 2.76
N ILE A 47 -5.44 7.09 1.75
CA ILE A 47 -4.41 6.16 1.26
C ILE A 47 -4.02 6.59 -0.16
N GLY A 48 -2.79 7.01 -0.35
CA GLY A 48 -2.19 7.33 -1.65
C GLY A 48 -1.48 6.11 -2.22
N ILE A 49 -1.71 5.82 -3.50
CA ILE A 49 -1.02 4.74 -4.22
C ILE A 49 -0.30 5.38 -5.40
N GLY A 50 1.04 5.37 -5.36
CA GLY A 50 1.87 5.89 -6.44
C GLY A 50 2.23 4.81 -7.45
N GLU A 51 2.20 5.17 -8.72
CA GLU A 51 2.56 4.30 -9.85
C GLU A 51 4.07 4.31 -10.10
N HIS A 52 4.65 3.14 -10.38
CA HIS A 52 6.04 3.00 -10.83
C HIS A 52 6.19 1.98 -11.97
N HIS A 53 7.15 2.22 -12.88
CA HIS A 53 7.47 1.30 -13.98
C HIS A 53 8.79 0.56 -13.73
N ARG A 54 8.85 -0.20 -12.64
CA ARG A 54 10.02 -1.02 -12.29
C ARG A 54 9.56 -2.37 -11.73
N GLU A 55 10.38 -3.40 -11.90
CA GLU A 55 10.02 -4.80 -11.59
C GLU A 55 9.82 -5.06 -10.09
N GLU A 56 10.40 -4.23 -9.24
CA GLU A 56 10.30 -4.28 -7.78
C GLU A 56 8.97 -3.73 -7.23
N TYR A 57 8.08 -3.17 -8.06
CA TYR A 57 6.77 -2.68 -7.64
C TYR A 57 5.63 -3.53 -8.19
N ALA A 58 4.75 -4.00 -7.31
CA ALA A 58 3.52 -4.71 -7.65
C ALA A 58 2.45 -3.77 -8.22
N VAL A 59 2.43 -2.51 -7.77
CA VAL A 59 1.61 -1.45 -8.36
C VAL A 59 2.40 -0.82 -9.51
N SER A 60 2.41 -1.52 -10.63
CA SER A 60 2.99 -1.05 -11.88
C SER A 60 1.96 -1.02 -13.00
N ALA A 61 2.04 -0.05 -13.89
CA ALA A 61 1.37 -0.07 -15.19
C ALA A 61 2.41 -0.37 -16.28
N PRO A 62 2.46 -1.58 -16.84
CA PRO A 62 3.34 -1.90 -17.96
C PRO A 62 2.89 -1.29 -19.29
#